data_AF-A0A5J4XFN9-F1
#
_entry.id   AF-A0A5J4XFN9-F1
#
_cell.length_a   1.000
_cell.length_b   1.000
_cell.length_c   1.000
_cell.angle_alpha   90.00
_cell.angle_beta   90.00
_cell.angle_gamma   90.00
#
_symmetry.space_group_name_H-M   'P 1'
#
loop_
_entity.id
_entity.type
_entity.pdbx_description
1 polymer ?
#
loop_
_entity_poly.entity_id
_entity_poly.type
_entity_poly.pdbx_seq_one_letter_code
_entity_poly.pdbx_strand_id
1 'polypeptide(L)'
;MHCKKPTEEVLMWILTYADDISLACDTAEKLKVAVTTMDATFLRWGLTISTKNTKVLVVGRNAAAQAAESIITLRGDQLEVVSQFKYLGSVFTSDCTLDAEMTHRMNCLRRICGISLRDHVPNVDILNRCNTLSVESQLQGKRLSAV
;
A
#
# COMPACT_ATOMS: atom_id res chain seq x y z
N MET A 1 24.08 -32.41 -12.47
CA MET A 1 23.96 -31.81 -11.13
C MET A 1 23.75 -30.31 -11.29
N HIS A 2 22.51 -29.83 -11.26
CA HIS A 2 22.20 -28.41 -11.06
C HIS A 2 21.27 -28.38 -9.86
N CYS A 3 21.86 -28.11 -8.70
CA CYS A 3 21.15 -27.97 -7.44
C CYS A 3 20.25 -26.73 -7.54
N LYS A 4 18.96 -26.93 -7.82
CA LYS A 4 17.93 -25.93 -7.52
C LYS A 4 17.96 -25.76 -6.02
N LYS A 5 18.49 -24.64 -5.53
CA LYS A 5 18.32 -24.28 -4.12
C LYS A 5 16.82 -24.26 -3.83
N PRO A 6 16.36 -24.75 -2.66
CA PRO A 6 14.97 -24.65 -2.29
C PRO A 6 14.63 -23.17 -2.28
N THR A 7 13.79 -22.72 -3.20
CA THR A 7 13.11 -21.44 -3.08
C THR A 7 12.23 -21.57 -1.86
N GLU A 8 12.66 -21.04 -0.71
CA GLU A 8 11.70 -20.68 0.32
C GLU A 8 10.58 -19.93 -0.40
N GLU A 9 9.33 -20.34 -0.17
CA GLU A 9 8.18 -19.61 -0.69
C GLU A 9 8.18 -18.23 -0.03
N VAL A 10 8.87 -17.29 -0.66
CA VAL A 10 8.83 -15.89 -0.28
C VAL A 10 7.43 -15.45 -0.64
N LEU A 11 6.53 -15.50 0.34
CA LEU A 11 5.17 -14.99 0.22
C LEU A 11 5.27 -13.48 -0.01
N MET A 12 5.32 -13.10 -1.28
CA MET A 12 5.39 -11.73 -1.74
C MET A 12 4.08 -11.42 -2.43
N TRP A 13 3.43 -10.36 -1.98
CA TRP A 13 2.24 -9.85 -2.63
C TRP A 13 2.66 -8.84 -3.68
N ILE A 14 2.24 -9.07 -4.91
CA ILE A 14 2.51 -8.18 -6.05
C ILE A 14 1.17 -7.64 -6.54
N LEU A 15 1.06 -6.31 -6.55
CA LEU A 15 -0.11 -5.62 -7.08
C LEU A 15 0.36 -4.74 -8.25
N THR A 16 -0.15 -5.02 -9.44
CA THR A 16 0.23 -4.32 -10.68
C THR A 16 -1.00 -3.70 -11.29
N TYR A 17 -0.88 -2.44 -11.72
CA TYR A 17 -1.91 -1.74 -12.45
C TYR A 17 -1.27 -0.74 -13.41
N ALA A 18 -1.51 -0.91 -14.71
CA ALA A 18 -0.86 -0.12 -15.76
C ALA A 18 0.67 -0.09 -15.57
N ASP A 19 1.26 1.09 -15.42
CA ASP A 19 2.67 1.34 -15.17
C ASP A 19 3.06 1.29 -13.67
N ASP A 20 2.10 1.23 -12.76
CA ASP A 20 2.32 1.20 -11.32
C ASP A 20 2.43 -0.23 -10.76
N ILE A 21 3.48 -0.48 -9.98
CA ILE A 21 3.75 -1.76 -9.33
C ILE A 21 3.99 -1.56 -7.84
N SER A 22 3.26 -2.29 -7.01
CA SER A 22 3.45 -2.36 -5.56
C SER A 22 3.89 -3.76 -5.15
N LEU A 23 4.94 -3.82 -4.34
CA LEU A 23 5.47 -5.05 -3.77
C LEU A 23 5.30 -4.99 -2.25
N ALA A 24 4.76 -6.04 -1.64
CA ALA A 24 4.70 -6.19 -0.19
C ALA A 24 5.39 -7.48 0.24
N CYS A 25 6.24 -7.36 1.26
CA CYS A 25 7.04 -8.43 1.83
C CYS A 25 7.03 -8.34 3.35
N ASP A 26 7.23 -9.48 4.03
CA ASP A 26 7.26 -9.52 5.49
C ASP A 26 8.55 -8.92 6.08
N THR A 27 9.65 -8.86 5.31
CA THR A 27 10.94 -8.35 5.78
C THR A 27 11.60 -7.41 4.78
N ALA A 28 12.43 -6.50 5.30
CA ALA A 28 13.16 -5.54 4.48
C ALA A 28 14.19 -6.21 3.55
N GLU A 29 14.80 -7.32 3.99
CA GLU A 29 15.77 -8.08 3.19
C GLU A 29 15.10 -8.69 1.97
N LYS A 30 13.92 -9.31 2.16
CA LYS A 30 13.11 -9.86 1.06
C LYS A 30 12.74 -8.77 0.07
N LEU A 31 12.33 -7.60 0.56
CA LEU A 31 11.98 -6.46 -0.29
C LEU A 31 13.19 -5.92 -1.07
N LYS A 32 14.38 -5.82 -0.46
CA LYS A 32 15.62 -5.41 -1.14
C LYS A 32 15.98 -6.36 -2.28
N VAL A 33 15.90 -7.66 -2.04
CA VAL A 33 16.16 -8.68 -3.08
C VAL A 33 15.12 -8.59 -4.20
N ALA A 34 13.85 -8.42 -3.86
CA ALA A 34 12.76 -8.28 -4.82
C ALA A 34 12.96 -7.07 -5.75
N VAL A 35 13.19 -5.90 -5.15
CA VAL A 35 13.39 -4.64 -5.87
C VAL A 35 14.62 -4.70 -6.77
N THR A 36 15.74 -5.24 -6.28
CA THR A 36 16.98 -5.39 -7.09
C THR A 36 16.78 -6.37 -8.24
N THR A 37 16.07 -7.48 -8.02
CA THR A 37 15.79 -8.48 -9.06
C THR A 37 14.84 -7.92 -10.12
N MET A 38 13.83 -7.16 -9.69
CA MET A 38 12.89 -6.49 -10.59
C MET A 38 13.62 -5.44 -11.44
N ASP A 39 14.51 -4.65 -10.84
CA ASP A 39 15.31 -3.65 -11.52
C ASP A 39 16.20 -4.24 -12.63
N ALA A 40 16.89 -5.35 -12.34
CA ALA A 40 17.72 -6.06 -13.31
C ALA A 40 16.88 -6.63 -14.46
N THR A 41 15.68 -7.15 -14.16
CA THR A 41 14.76 -7.70 -15.16
C THR A 41 14.21 -6.60 -16.06
N PHE A 42 13.82 -5.46 -15.48
CA PHE A 42 13.29 -4.32 -16.23
C PHE A 42 14.34 -3.71 -17.13
N LEU A 43 15.59 -3.61 -16.67
CA LEU A 43 16.71 -3.18 -17.51
C LEU A 43 16.90 -4.05 -18.75
N ARG A 44 16.82 -5.36 -18.57
CA ARG A 44 16.93 -6.31 -19.67
C ARG A 44 15.80 -6.15 -20.68
N TRP A 45 14.65 -5.62 -20.25
CA TRP A 45 13.51 -5.30 -21.12
C TRP A 45 13.50 -3.84 -21.61
N GLY A 46 14.54 -3.05 -21.31
CA GLY A 46 14.62 -1.64 -21.69
C GLY A 46 13.74 -0.69 -20.85
N LEU A 47 13.21 -1.17 -19.72
CA LEU A 47 12.43 -0.39 -18.76
C LEU A 47 13.34 0.11 -17.63
N THR A 48 13.08 1.32 -17.14
CA THR A 48 13.83 1.93 -16.04
C THR A 48 12.88 2.30 -14.91
N ILE A 49 13.16 1.81 -13.70
CA ILE A 49 12.42 2.17 -12.48
C ILE A 49 12.88 3.55 -12.03
N SER A 50 11.94 4.47 -11.83
CA SER A 50 12.22 5.81 -11.30
C SER A 50 12.43 5.75 -9.79
N THR A 51 13.65 6.06 -9.33
CA THR A 51 14.00 6.11 -7.89
C THR A 51 13.17 7.18 -7.16
N LYS A 52 12.90 8.31 -7.82
CA LYS A 52 12.10 9.42 -7.27
C LYS A 52 10.63 9.07 -7.03
N ASN A 53 10.04 8.27 -7.92
CA ASN A 53 8.63 7.89 -7.82
C ASN A 53 8.43 6.64 -6.96
N THR A 54 9.48 5.86 -6.74
CA THR A 54 9.42 4.65 -5.92
C THR A 54 9.51 5.03 -4.45
N LYS A 55 8.40 4.81 -3.74
CA LYS A 55 8.25 5.08 -2.31
C LYS A 55 8.27 3.76 -1.53
N VAL A 56 8.82 3.78 -0.32
CA VAL A 56 8.80 2.65 0.61
C VAL A 56 7.88 2.99 1.78
N LEU A 57 6.96 2.10 2.10
CA LEU A 57 6.10 2.20 3.28
C LEU A 57 6.42 1.03 4.21
N VAL A 58 6.80 1.34 5.45
CA VAL A 58 6.98 0.34 6.50
C VAL A 58 5.72 0.33 7.36
N VAL A 59 5.10 -0.83 7.53
CA VAL A 59 3.81 -0.98 8.22
C VAL A 59 4.00 -1.83 9.47
N GLY A 60 3.65 -1.29 10.64
CA GLY A 60 3.73 -2.04 11.91
C GLY A 60 3.71 -1.16 13.16
N ARG A 61 3.58 -1.78 14.34
CA ARG A 61 3.47 -1.06 15.63
C ARG A 61 4.66 -0.13 15.93
N ASN A 62 5.85 -0.48 15.44
CA ASN A 62 7.08 0.30 15.58
C ASN A 62 7.62 0.75 14.21
N ALA A 63 6.72 1.14 13.29
CA ALA A 63 7.10 1.48 11.92
C ALA A 63 8.18 2.57 11.84
N ALA A 64 8.18 3.56 12.73
CA ALA A 64 9.19 4.63 12.72
C ALA A 64 10.61 4.11 13.03
N ALA A 65 10.76 3.20 14.00
CA ALA A 65 12.04 2.60 14.33
C ALA A 65 12.50 1.64 13.22
N GLN A 66 11.57 0.82 12.70
CA GLN A 66 11.85 -0.12 11.62
C GLN A 66 12.18 0.59 10.30
N ALA A 67 11.57 1.75 10.03
CA ALA A 67 11.87 2.59 8.88
C ALA A 67 13.31 3.12 8.90
N ALA A 68 13.83 3.47 10.07
CA ALA A 68 15.22 3.92 10.23
C ALA A 68 16.24 2.80 9.97
N GLU A 69 15.88 1.56 10.35
CA GLU A 69 16.74 0.38 10.15
C GLU A 69 16.62 -0.20 8.72
N SER A 70 15.46 -0.03 8.09
CA SER A 70 15.12 -0.63 6.78
C SER A 70 15.48 0.29 5.62
N ILE A 71 16.74 0.72 5.52
CA ILE A 71 17.21 1.53 4.39
C ILE A 71 17.25 0.67 3.13
N ILE A 72 16.38 0.97 2.17
CA ILE A 72 16.32 0.31 0.85
C ILE A 72 16.96 1.23 -0.18
N THR A 73 17.92 0.67 -0.93
CA THR A 73 18.63 1.38 -2.00
C THR A 73 18.32 0.73 -3.34
N LEU A 74 18.15 1.57 -4.36
CA LEU A 74 17.94 1.16 -5.75
C LEU A 74 19.04 1.83 -6.58
N ARG A 75 19.93 1.03 -7.17
CA ARG A 75 21.09 1.50 -7.96
C ARG A 75 22.02 2.48 -7.23
N GLY A 76 22.06 2.39 -5.90
CA GLY A 76 22.86 3.30 -5.05
C GLY A 76 22.08 4.51 -4.52
N ASP A 77 20.90 4.80 -5.06
CA ASP A 77 20.02 5.85 -4.52
C ASP A 77 19.15 5.29 -3.40
N GLN A 78 19.01 6.04 -2.30
CA GLN A 78 18.09 5.68 -1.23
C GLN A 78 16.65 6.00 -1.64
N LEU A 79 15.76 5.00 -1.52
CA LEU A 79 14.34 5.19 -1.74
C LEU A 79 13.72 5.98 -0.58
N GLU A 80 12.77 6.85 -0.91
CA GLU A 80 12.09 7.67 0.09
C GLU A 80 11.13 6.81 0.92
N VAL A 81 11.32 6.84 2.24
CA VAL A 81 10.40 6.20 3.19
C VAL A 81 9.28 7.15 3.57
N VAL A 82 8.04 6.74 3.37
CA VAL A 82 6.84 7.52 3.68
C VAL A 82 6.04 6.89 4.81
N SER A 83 5.30 7.71 5.56
CA SER A 83 4.35 7.25 6.57
C SER A 83 2.95 6.99 6.00
N GLN A 84 2.67 7.54 4.83
CA GLN A 84 1.39 7.40 4.15
C GLN A 84 1.62 7.27 2.65
N PHE A 85 0.92 6.33 2.03
CA PHE A 85 1.02 6.04 0.59
C PHE A 85 -0.37 5.89 0.00
N LYS A 86 -0.62 6.53 -1.16
CA LYS A 86 -1.89 6.39 -1.87
C LYS A 86 -1.69 5.49 -3.09
N TYR A 87 -2.50 4.46 -3.22
CA TYR A 87 -2.50 3.54 -4.35
C TYR A 87 -3.92 3.25 -4.81
N LEU A 88 -4.21 3.48 -6.10
CA LEU A 88 -5.51 3.24 -6.74
C LEU A 88 -6.73 3.84 -6.00
N GLY A 89 -6.54 4.96 -5.31
CA GLY A 89 -7.61 5.63 -4.57
C GLY A 89 -7.79 5.17 -3.13
N SER A 90 -7.01 4.18 -2.67
CA SER A 90 -6.89 3.82 -1.26
C SER A 90 -5.61 4.38 -0.65
N VAL A 91 -5.69 4.65 0.65
CA VAL A 91 -4.62 5.24 1.46
C VAL A 91 -4.14 4.20 2.45
N PHE A 92 -2.83 3.96 2.43
CA PHE A 92 -2.12 3.07 3.33
C PHE A 92 -1.30 3.91 4.30
N THR A 93 -1.27 3.52 5.57
CA THR A 93 -0.50 4.22 6.61
C THR A 93 0.44 3.27 7.32
N SER A 94 1.55 3.81 7.82
CA SER A 94 2.60 3.06 8.51
C SER A 94 2.18 2.54 9.89
N ASP A 95 1.27 3.26 10.55
CA ASP A 95 0.77 2.98 11.90
C ASP A 95 -0.36 1.95 11.94
N CYS A 96 -0.73 1.38 10.80
CA CYS A 96 -1.85 0.45 10.63
C CYS A 96 -3.23 1.03 11.03
N THR A 97 -3.36 2.36 11.14
CA THR A 97 -4.65 2.99 11.42
C THR A 97 -5.50 3.12 10.16
N LEU A 98 -6.81 3.06 10.31
CA LEU A 98 -7.75 3.21 9.19
C LEU A 98 -8.30 4.64 9.07
N ASP A 99 -7.99 5.52 10.02
CA ASP A 99 -8.58 6.86 10.11
C ASP A 99 -8.33 7.69 8.85
N ALA A 100 -7.12 7.61 8.31
CA ALA A 100 -6.75 8.30 7.09
C ALA A 100 -7.52 7.78 5.86
N GLU A 101 -7.68 6.46 5.73
CA GLU A 101 -8.45 5.85 4.65
C GLU A 101 -9.95 6.13 4.78
N MET A 102 -10.49 6.04 6.00
CA MET A 102 -11.89 6.38 6.28
C MET A 102 -12.18 7.84 5.91
N THR A 103 -11.30 8.76 6.31
CA THR A 103 -11.40 10.18 5.97
C THR A 103 -11.30 10.40 4.47
N HIS A 104 -10.35 9.74 3.79
CA HIS A 104 -10.19 9.84 2.35
C HIS A 104 -11.44 9.37 1.60
N ARG A 105 -11.92 8.16 1.91
CA ARG A 105 -13.13 7.58 1.31
C ARG A 105 -14.35 8.47 1.55
N MET A 106 -14.51 8.99 2.77
CA MET A 106 -15.63 9.88 3.10
C MET A 106 -15.61 11.17 2.29
N ASN A 107 -14.43 11.77 2.11
CA ASN A 107 -14.25 12.97 1.29
C ASN A 107 -14.55 12.70 -0.19
N CYS A 108 -14.16 11.53 -0.70
CA CYS A 108 -14.51 11.10 -2.06
C CYS A 108 -16.03 10.97 -2.23
N LEU A 109 -16.73 10.31 -1.29
CA LEU A 109 -18.20 10.16 -1.35
C LEU A 109 -18.92 11.51 -1.28
N ARG A 110 -18.47 12.41 -0.39
CA ARG A 110 -18.98 13.79 -0.30
C ARG A 110 -18.87 14.50 -1.65
N ARG A 111 -17.71 14.37 -2.31
CA ARG A 111 -17.48 14.98 -3.62
C ARG A 111 -18.35 14.38 -4.72
N ILE A 112 -18.57 13.08 -4.72
CA ILE A 112 -19.46 12.38 -5.66
C ILE A 112 -20.91 12.83 -5.48
N CYS A 113 -21.37 12.97 -4.23
CA CYS A 113 -22.71 13.46 -3.92
C CYS A 113 -22.90 14.97 -4.06
N GLY A 114 -21.82 15.73 -4.34
CA GLY A 114 -21.88 17.19 -4.36
C GLY A 114 -22.17 17.83 -3.00
N ILE A 115 -21.83 17.16 -1.89
CA ILE A 115 -22.14 17.58 -0.52
C ILE A 115 -20.91 18.24 0.10
N SER A 116 -21.09 19.48 0.57
CA SER A 116 -20.11 20.22 1.36
C SER A 116 -20.18 19.85 2.84
N LEU A 117 -19.11 20.12 3.57
CA LEU A 117 -19.11 20.03 5.04
C LEU A 117 -20.11 21.02 5.68
N ARG A 118 -20.46 22.10 4.98
CA ARG A 118 -21.44 23.11 5.43
C ARG A 118 -22.89 22.63 5.37
N ASP A 119 -23.15 21.55 4.62
CA ASP A 119 -24.51 21.01 4.49
C ASP A 119 -24.90 20.20 5.73
N HIS A 120 -23.97 20.02 6.70
CA HIS A 120 -24.17 19.29 7.95
C HIS A 120 -24.76 17.88 7.80
N VAL A 121 -24.57 17.28 6.62
CA VAL A 121 -25.04 15.91 6.34
C VAL A 121 -24.14 14.92 7.09
N PRO A 122 -24.72 14.04 7.92
CA PRO A 122 -23.97 13.05 8.68
C PRO A 122 -23.41 11.97 7.75
N ASN A 123 -22.35 11.30 8.19
CA ASN A 123 -21.65 10.32 7.35
C ASN A 123 -22.56 9.13 6.98
N VAL A 124 -23.48 8.73 7.87
CA VAL A 124 -24.45 7.65 7.64
C VAL A 124 -25.33 7.91 6.42
N ASP A 125 -25.80 9.15 6.24
CA ASP A 125 -26.70 9.49 5.13
C ASP A 125 -25.96 9.45 3.79
N ILE A 126 -24.70 9.84 3.77
CA ILE A 126 -23.88 9.82 2.56
C ILE A 126 -23.55 8.38 2.18
N LEU A 127 -23.23 7.53 3.16
CA LEU A 127 -23.03 6.09 2.96
C LEU A 127 -24.30 5.44 2.37
N ASN A 128 -25.46 5.74 2.94
CA ASN A 128 -26.76 5.26 2.43
C ASN A 128 -27.05 5.75 1.01
N ARG A 129 -26.82 7.05 0.72
CA ARG A 129 -26.99 7.62 -0.63
C ARG A 129 -26.07 6.97 -1.67
N CYS A 130 -24.87 6.58 -1.27
CA CYS A 130 -23.90 5.91 -2.14
C CYS A 130 -24.07 4.38 -2.16
N ASN A 131 -25.08 3.84 -1.47
CA ASN A 131 -25.29 2.39 -1.29
C ASN A 131 -24.00 1.66 -0.87
N THR A 132 -23.25 2.23 0.08
CA THR A 132 -21.97 1.69 0.53
C THR A 132 -21.91 1.65 2.05
N LEU A 133 -21.14 0.71 2.60
CA LEU A 133 -20.93 0.55 4.04
C LEU A 133 -19.69 1.29 4.50
N SER A 134 -19.60 1.56 5.81
CA SER A 134 -18.34 2.02 6.40
C SER A 134 -17.27 0.94 6.27
N VAL A 135 -16.01 1.38 6.21
CA VAL A 135 -14.85 0.47 6.14
C VAL A 135 -14.84 -0.49 7.33
N GLU A 136 -15.19 0.00 8.52
CA GLU A 136 -15.30 -0.82 9.75
C GLU A 136 -16.32 -1.94 9.62
N SER A 137 -17.54 -1.64 9.14
CA SER A 137 -18.59 -2.64 8.95
C SER A 137 -18.20 -3.68 7.90
N GLN A 138 -17.50 -3.27 6.83
CA GLN A 138 -16.97 -4.20 5.83
C GLN A 138 -15.93 -5.16 6.43
N LEU A 139 -15.05 -4.65 7.30
CA LEU A 139 -14.03 -5.46 7.96
C LEU A 139 -14.64 -6.42 8.99
N GLN A 140 -15.62 -5.98 9.77
CA GLN A 140 -16.35 -6.85 10.70
C GLN A 140 -17.05 -8.00 9.98
N GLY A 141 -17.74 -7.72 8.87
CA GLY A 141 -18.40 -8.76 8.06
C GLY A 141 -17.42 -9.81 7.54
N LYS A 142 -16.24 -9.38 7.07
CA LYS A 142 -15.18 -10.30 6.58
C LYS A 142 -14.52 -11.12 7.68
N ARG A 143 -14.38 -10.56 8.90
CA ARG A 143 -13.82 -11.29 10.05
C ARG A 143 -14.78 -12.37 10.55
N LEU A 144 -16.09 -12.11 10.52
CA LEU A 144 -17.11 -13.07 10.95
C LEU A 144 -17.29 -14.22 9.95
N SER A 145 -17.00 -14.02 8.65
CA SER A 145 -17.05 -15.08 7.63
C SER A 145 -15.80 -15.97 7.58
N ALA A 146 -14.76 -15.66 8.36
CA ALA A 146 -13.49 -16.38 8.38
C ALA A 146 -13.33 -17.31 9.60
N VAL A 147 -14.42 -17.53 10.35
CA VAL A 147 -14.57 -18.50 11.45
C VAL A 147 -15.57 -19.55 11.02
#